data_AF-A0A2J8P9H8-F1
#
_entry.id   AF-A0A2J8P9H8-F1
#
_cell.length_a   1.000
_cell.length_b   1.000
_cell.length_c   1.000
_cell.angle_alpha   90.00
_cell.angle_beta   90.00
_cell.angle_gamma   90.00
#
_symmetry.space_group_name_H-M   'P 1'
#
loop_
_entity.id
_entity.type
_entity.pdbx_description
1 polymer ?
#
loop_
_entity_poly.entity_id
_entity_poly.type
_entity_poly.pdbx_seq_one_letter_code
_entity_poly.pdbx_strand_id
1 'polypeptide(L)'
;MAALDSLSLFTSLGLSEQKARETLKNSALSAQLREAATQAQQTLGSTIDKATGILLYGLASRLRDTRRLSFLVSYIASKKIHTEPQLSAALEYVRSHPLDPIDTVDFERECGVGVIVTPEQIEEAVEAAINRHRPQLLVERYHFNMGLLMGEARAVLKWADGKMIKNEVDMQVLHLLGPKMEADLEKKFKVAKARLEETDRRTAKDVMENGETADQTLSLIEQLRGEALKFHKPGENYKTPGYVVTPHTMNLLKQHLEITGGQVRTRFPPEPNGILHIGHAKAINFNFGYAKANNGICFLRFDDTNPEKEEAKFFTAICDMVAWLGYTPYKVTYASDYFDQLYAWAVELIRRGLAYVCHQRGEELKGHNTLPSPWRDRPMEESLLLFEAMRKGKFSEGEATLRMKLVMEDGKMDPVAYRVKYTPHHRTGDKWCIYPTYDYTHCLCDSIEHITHSLCTKEFQARRSSYFWLCNALDVYCPVQWEYGRLNLHYAVVSKRKILQLVATGAVRDWDDPRLFTLTALRRRGFPPEAINNFCARV
;
A
#
# COMPACT_ATOMS: atom_id res chain seq x y z
N MET A 1 -6.45 -0.32 -40.05
CA MET A 1 -7.01 -1.60 -39.57
C MET A 1 -7.89 -2.31 -40.62
N ALA A 2 -8.70 -1.61 -41.43
CA ALA A 2 -9.58 -2.24 -42.43
C ALA A 2 -8.88 -3.12 -43.49
N ALA A 3 -7.60 -2.86 -43.79
CA ALA A 3 -6.78 -3.64 -44.72
C ALA A 3 -6.18 -4.93 -44.14
N LEU A 4 -6.34 -5.18 -42.83
CA LEU A 4 -5.85 -6.41 -42.19
C LEU A 4 -6.76 -7.59 -42.54
N ASP A 5 -6.16 -8.78 -42.64
CA ASP A 5 -6.93 -10.03 -42.67
C ASP A 5 -7.76 -10.15 -41.37
N SER A 6 -8.88 -10.88 -41.44
CA SER A 6 -9.86 -10.89 -40.34
C SER A 6 -9.28 -11.48 -39.04
N LEU A 7 -8.31 -12.39 -39.10
CA LEU A 7 -7.69 -12.95 -37.90
C LEU A 7 -6.83 -11.92 -37.18
N SER A 8 -5.97 -11.22 -37.94
CA SER A 8 -5.13 -10.12 -37.41
C SER A 8 -5.97 -8.94 -36.91
N LEU A 9 -7.07 -8.63 -37.59
CA LEU A 9 -8.02 -7.60 -37.14
C LEU A 9 -8.64 -7.97 -35.78
N PHE A 10 -9.15 -9.19 -35.62
CA PHE A 10 -9.85 -9.58 -34.39
C PHE A 10 -8.92 -9.70 -33.18
N THR A 11 -7.69 -10.17 -33.39
CA THR A 11 -6.67 -10.22 -32.33
C THR A 11 -6.19 -8.83 -31.92
N SER A 12 -6.03 -7.90 -32.87
CA SER A 12 -5.70 -6.50 -32.55
C SER A 12 -6.80 -5.76 -31.79
N LEU A 13 -8.08 -6.14 -31.96
CA LEU A 13 -9.21 -5.67 -31.15
C LEU A 13 -9.24 -6.27 -29.73
N GLY A 14 -8.28 -7.12 -29.35
CA GLY A 14 -8.14 -7.65 -27.99
C GLY A 14 -8.75 -9.04 -27.77
N LEU A 15 -9.22 -9.72 -28.82
CA LEU A 15 -9.65 -11.11 -28.70
C LEU A 15 -8.45 -12.06 -28.61
N SER A 16 -8.59 -13.14 -27.84
CA SER A 16 -7.62 -14.24 -27.89
C SER A 16 -7.63 -14.87 -29.28
N GLU A 17 -6.50 -15.47 -29.70
CA GLU A 17 -6.41 -16.12 -31.01
C GLU A 17 -7.48 -17.22 -31.17
N GLN A 18 -7.75 -17.99 -30.11
CA GLN A 18 -8.82 -18.97 -30.08
C GLN A 18 -10.18 -18.32 -30.36
N LYS A 19 -10.52 -17.23 -29.65
CA LYS A 19 -11.80 -16.54 -29.82
C LYS A 19 -11.93 -15.88 -31.20
N ALA A 20 -10.83 -15.36 -31.73
CA ALA A 20 -10.78 -14.82 -33.09
C ALA A 20 -11.06 -15.91 -34.13
N ARG A 21 -10.46 -17.10 -33.98
CA ARG A 21 -10.72 -18.27 -34.86
C ARG A 21 -12.16 -18.77 -34.78
N GLU A 22 -12.78 -18.77 -33.60
CA GLU A 22 -14.20 -19.07 -33.44
C GLU A 22 -15.08 -18.03 -34.15
N THR A 23 -14.75 -16.75 -33.98
CA THR A 23 -15.50 -15.62 -34.55
C THR A 23 -15.47 -15.66 -36.07
N LEU A 24 -14.33 -16.00 -36.68
CA LEU A 24 -14.15 -16.16 -38.12
C LEU A 24 -15.10 -17.18 -38.76
N LYS A 25 -15.49 -18.22 -38.02
CA LYS A 25 -16.43 -19.23 -38.53
C LYS A 25 -17.85 -18.67 -38.69
N ASN A 26 -18.18 -17.61 -37.97
CA ASN A 26 -19.45 -16.90 -38.10
C ASN A 26 -19.29 -15.72 -39.07
N SER A 27 -19.67 -15.94 -40.32
CA SER A 27 -19.51 -14.95 -41.40
C SER A 27 -20.28 -13.66 -41.13
N ALA A 28 -21.49 -13.74 -40.56
CA ALA A 28 -22.30 -12.57 -40.25
C ALA A 28 -21.68 -11.71 -39.15
N LEU A 29 -21.30 -12.34 -38.04
CA LEU A 29 -20.61 -11.66 -36.94
C LEU A 29 -19.27 -11.08 -37.41
N SER A 30 -18.52 -11.82 -38.21
CA SER A 30 -17.23 -11.36 -38.73
C SER A 30 -17.36 -10.13 -39.60
N ALA A 31 -18.38 -10.09 -40.48
CA ALA A 31 -18.66 -8.93 -41.31
C ALA A 31 -19.08 -7.72 -40.46
N GLN A 32 -19.98 -7.92 -39.50
CA GLN A 32 -20.49 -6.86 -38.63
C GLN A 32 -19.40 -6.28 -37.72
N LEU A 33 -18.50 -7.12 -37.20
CA LEU A 33 -17.37 -6.68 -36.38
C LEU A 33 -16.34 -5.89 -37.19
N ARG A 34 -16.06 -6.32 -38.43
CA ARG A 34 -15.18 -5.58 -39.35
C ARG A 34 -15.77 -4.22 -39.69
N GLU A 35 -17.07 -4.16 -39.95
CA GLU A 35 -17.78 -2.90 -40.23
C GLU A 35 -17.71 -1.95 -39.01
N ALA A 36 -18.04 -2.46 -37.81
CA ALA A 36 -17.97 -1.70 -36.57
C ALA A 36 -16.56 -1.15 -36.30
N ALA A 37 -15.52 -1.96 -36.49
CA ALA A 37 -14.13 -1.53 -36.32
C ALA A 37 -13.71 -0.50 -37.39
N THR A 38 -14.20 -0.62 -38.62
CA THR A 38 -13.90 0.35 -39.69
C THR A 38 -14.49 1.72 -39.37
N GLN A 39 -15.76 1.75 -38.96
CA GLN A 39 -16.44 2.98 -38.55
C GLN A 39 -15.79 3.60 -37.30
N ALA A 40 -15.49 2.80 -36.28
CA ALA A 40 -14.83 3.28 -35.07
C ALA A 40 -13.45 3.90 -35.36
N GLN A 41 -12.66 3.26 -36.22
CA GLN A 41 -11.35 3.76 -36.65
C GLN A 41 -11.46 5.10 -37.39
N GLN A 42 -12.49 5.25 -38.22
CA GLN A 42 -12.74 6.48 -38.96
C GLN A 42 -13.12 7.64 -38.03
N THR A 43 -13.91 7.37 -36.98
CA THR A 43 -14.27 8.38 -35.97
C THR A 43 -13.10 8.71 -35.03
N LEU A 44 -12.28 7.72 -34.65
CA LEU A 44 -11.17 7.91 -33.71
C LEU A 44 -9.93 8.59 -34.30
N GLY A 45 -9.70 8.46 -35.62
CA GLY A 45 -8.49 8.95 -36.28
C GLY A 45 -7.18 8.29 -35.82
N SER A 46 -7.24 7.33 -34.90
CA SER A 46 -6.12 6.67 -34.23
C SER A 46 -6.43 5.18 -34.04
N THR A 47 -5.43 4.35 -33.76
CA THR A 47 -5.62 2.90 -33.61
C THR A 47 -6.59 2.56 -32.48
N ILE A 48 -7.51 1.63 -32.70
CA ILE A 48 -8.46 1.18 -31.68
C ILE A 48 -7.72 0.46 -30.54
N ASP A 49 -7.90 0.92 -29.30
CA ASP A 49 -7.37 0.25 -28.12
C ASP A 49 -8.16 -1.05 -27.80
N LYS A 50 -7.51 -2.00 -27.11
CA LYS A 50 -8.11 -3.32 -26.84
C LYS A 50 -9.40 -3.26 -26.00
N ALA A 51 -9.56 -2.28 -25.11
CA ALA A 51 -10.77 -2.16 -24.31
C ALA A 51 -11.96 -1.73 -25.18
N THR A 52 -11.74 -0.74 -26.04
CA THR A 52 -12.70 -0.32 -27.07
C THR A 52 -13.03 -1.48 -28.01
N GLY A 53 -12.03 -2.26 -28.43
CA GLY A 53 -12.21 -3.43 -29.30
C GLY A 53 -13.09 -4.53 -28.70
N ILE A 54 -12.96 -4.82 -27.40
CA ILE A 54 -13.84 -5.78 -26.70
C ILE A 54 -15.30 -5.30 -26.69
N LEU A 55 -15.55 -3.99 -26.52
CA LEU A 55 -16.91 -3.44 -26.58
C LEU A 55 -17.49 -3.51 -27.99
N LEU A 56 -16.69 -3.25 -29.03
CA LEU A 56 -17.11 -3.41 -30.42
C LEU A 56 -17.46 -4.88 -30.73
N TYR A 57 -16.70 -5.83 -30.17
CA TYR A 57 -17.04 -7.26 -30.25
C TYR A 57 -18.38 -7.57 -29.55
N GLY A 58 -18.58 -7.05 -28.33
CA GLY A 58 -19.84 -7.19 -27.60
C GLY A 58 -21.03 -6.62 -28.37
N LEU A 59 -20.86 -5.46 -29.00
CA LEU A 59 -21.86 -4.84 -29.84
C LEU A 59 -22.18 -5.73 -31.05
N ALA A 60 -21.17 -6.10 -31.83
CA ALA A 60 -21.35 -6.87 -33.06
C ALA A 60 -21.98 -8.26 -32.82
N SER A 61 -21.70 -8.87 -31.66
CA SER A 61 -22.24 -10.19 -31.31
C SER A 61 -23.67 -10.19 -30.78
N ARG A 62 -24.18 -9.04 -30.31
CA ARG A 62 -25.47 -8.93 -29.62
C ARG A 62 -26.49 -8.04 -30.34
N LEU A 63 -26.03 -7.11 -31.18
CA LEU A 63 -26.90 -6.17 -31.88
C LEU A 63 -27.70 -6.88 -32.98
N ARG A 64 -29.02 -6.90 -32.81
CA ARG A 64 -29.95 -7.45 -33.80
C ARG A 64 -30.41 -6.41 -34.83
N ASP A 65 -30.59 -5.17 -34.40
CA ASP A 65 -30.98 -4.08 -35.30
C ASP A 65 -29.74 -3.41 -35.91
N THR A 66 -29.32 -3.90 -37.07
CA THR A 66 -28.10 -3.44 -37.76
C THR A 66 -28.19 -1.98 -38.22
N ARG A 67 -29.39 -1.40 -38.34
CA ARG A 67 -29.59 0.03 -38.66
C ARG A 67 -28.97 0.94 -37.60
N ARG A 68 -28.82 0.43 -36.38
CA ARG A 68 -28.33 1.15 -35.20
C ARG A 68 -26.84 0.96 -34.96
N LEU A 69 -26.15 0.21 -35.82
CA LEU A 69 -24.74 -0.11 -35.68
C LEU A 69 -23.89 1.17 -35.65
N SER A 70 -24.06 2.04 -36.64
CA SER A 70 -23.30 3.29 -36.76
C SER A 70 -23.52 4.23 -35.58
N PHE A 71 -24.77 4.33 -35.11
CA PHE A 71 -25.12 5.09 -33.92
C PHE A 71 -24.35 4.59 -32.69
N LEU A 72 -24.43 3.31 -32.36
CA LEU A 72 -23.77 2.75 -31.18
C LEU A 72 -22.23 2.74 -31.29
N VAL A 73 -21.69 2.52 -32.49
CA VAL A 73 -20.25 2.60 -32.74
C VAL A 73 -19.72 4.00 -32.45
N SER A 74 -20.45 5.07 -32.80
CA SER A 74 -20.04 6.44 -32.51
C SER A 74 -19.90 6.72 -31.00
N TYR A 75 -20.78 6.14 -30.19
CA TYR A 75 -20.74 6.24 -28.72
C TYR A 75 -19.59 5.46 -28.09
N ILE A 76 -19.25 4.29 -28.65
CA ILE A 76 -18.10 3.50 -28.20
C ILE A 76 -16.79 4.17 -28.61
N ALA A 77 -16.71 4.65 -29.86
CA ALA A 77 -15.53 5.34 -30.39
C ALA A 77 -15.23 6.62 -29.60
N SER A 78 -16.25 7.41 -29.25
CA SER A 78 -16.09 8.60 -28.41
C SER A 78 -15.92 8.31 -26.91
N LYS A 79 -15.88 7.03 -26.50
CA LYS A 79 -15.81 6.58 -25.09
C LYS A 79 -16.94 7.10 -24.21
N LYS A 80 -18.08 7.50 -24.79
CA LYS A 80 -19.31 7.77 -24.05
C LYS A 80 -19.92 6.48 -23.47
N ILE A 81 -19.79 5.37 -24.22
CA ILE A 81 -20.04 4.02 -23.75
C ILE A 81 -18.69 3.32 -23.66
N HIS A 82 -18.24 3.03 -22.44
CA HIS A 82 -16.92 2.45 -22.18
C HIS A 82 -16.95 1.31 -21.15
N THR A 83 -18.13 0.85 -20.75
CA THR A 83 -18.32 -0.28 -19.83
C THR A 83 -19.34 -1.28 -20.39
N GLU A 84 -19.26 -2.54 -19.97
CA GLU A 84 -20.22 -3.58 -20.37
C GLU A 84 -21.66 -3.27 -19.93
N PRO A 85 -21.93 -2.78 -18.69
CA PRO A 85 -23.28 -2.39 -18.29
C PRO A 85 -23.88 -1.29 -19.16
N GLN A 86 -23.10 -0.28 -19.56
CA GLN A 86 -23.55 0.77 -20.48
C GLN A 86 -23.89 0.19 -21.86
N LEU A 87 -23.03 -0.69 -22.40
CA LEU A 87 -23.30 -1.37 -23.68
C LEU A 87 -24.57 -2.24 -23.59
N SER A 88 -24.73 -3.00 -22.50
CA SER A 88 -25.90 -3.82 -22.24
C SER A 88 -27.19 -2.98 -22.16
N ALA A 89 -27.14 -1.82 -21.48
CA ALA A 89 -28.26 -0.89 -21.42
C ALA A 89 -28.58 -0.27 -22.79
N ALA A 90 -27.56 0.11 -23.56
CA ALA A 90 -27.75 0.65 -24.91
C ALA A 90 -28.36 -0.36 -25.88
N LEU A 91 -27.94 -1.64 -25.80
CA LEU A 91 -28.54 -2.73 -26.57
C LEU A 91 -30.01 -2.96 -26.18
N GLU A 92 -30.33 -2.89 -24.89
CA GLU A 92 -31.70 -3.00 -24.39
C GLU A 92 -32.55 -1.82 -24.87
N TYR A 93 -32.05 -0.60 -24.76
CA TYR A 93 -32.74 0.61 -25.17
C TYR A 93 -33.06 0.59 -26.66
N VAL A 94 -32.09 0.22 -27.50
CA VAL A 94 -32.31 0.11 -28.95
C VAL A 94 -33.35 -0.97 -29.28
N ARG A 95 -33.38 -2.06 -28.51
CA ARG A 95 -34.37 -3.12 -28.68
C ARG A 95 -35.78 -2.66 -28.31
N SER A 96 -35.94 -1.85 -27.26
CA SER A 96 -37.23 -1.33 -26.83
C SER A 96 -37.71 -0.12 -27.65
N HIS A 97 -36.81 0.55 -28.38
CA HIS A 97 -37.11 1.74 -29.20
C HIS A 97 -36.82 1.51 -30.70
N PRO A 98 -37.65 0.71 -31.39
CA PRO A 98 -37.40 0.31 -32.79
C PRO A 98 -37.65 1.41 -33.82
N LEU A 99 -38.29 2.52 -33.42
CA LEU A 99 -38.69 3.63 -34.28
C LEU A 99 -37.63 4.73 -34.31
N ASP A 100 -37.50 5.39 -35.45
CA ASP A 100 -36.72 6.61 -35.62
C ASP A 100 -37.60 7.86 -35.44
N PRO A 101 -37.07 8.98 -34.92
CA PRO A 101 -35.70 9.16 -34.39
C PRO A 101 -35.54 8.66 -32.94
N ILE A 102 -34.32 8.26 -32.54
CA ILE A 102 -33.97 8.05 -31.13
C ILE A 102 -33.84 9.41 -30.44
N ASP A 103 -34.48 9.56 -29.28
CA ASP A 103 -34.18 10.67 -28.38
C ASP A 103 -32.80 10.46 -27.75
N THR A 104 -31.85 11.30 -28.17
CA THR A 104 -30.45 11.26 -27.72
C THR A 104 -30.33 11.51 -26.21
N VAL A 105 -31.12 12.42 -25.64
CA VAL A 105 -31.03 12.78 -24.22
C VAL A 105 -31.56 11.64 -23.36
N ASP A 106 -32.67 11.04 -23.79
CA ASP A 106 -33.24 9.88 -23.12
C ASP A 106 -32.30 8.66 -23.20
N PHE A 107 -31.74 8.38 -24.39
CA PHE A 107 -30.75 7.33 -24.60
C PHE A 107 -29.51 7.51 -23.70
N GLU A 108 -28.92 8.71 -23.70
CA GLU A 108 -27.72 8.99 -22.89
C GLU A 108 -28.00 8.80 -21.40
N ARG A 109 -29.15 9.26 -20.91
CA ARG A 109 -29.55 9.13 -19.51
C ARG A 109 -29.77 7.66 -19.12
N GLU A 110 -30.55 6.91 -19.91
CA GLU A 110 -30.89 5.51 -19.61
C GLU A 110 -29.68 4.58 -19.74
N CYS A 111 -28.69 4.95 -20.55
CA CYS A 111 -27.45 4.20 -20.70
C CYS A 111 -26.35 4.63 -19.73
N GLY A 112 -26.57 5.62 -18.86
CA GLY A 112 -25.56 6.10 -17.91
C GLY A 112 -24.37 6.78 -18.60
N VAL A 113 -24.59 7.44 -19.74
CA VAL A 113 -23.56 8.26 -20.39
C VAL A 113 -23.26 9.45 -19.51
N GLY A 114 -21.96 9.72 -19.29
CA GLY A 114 -21.50 10.79 -18.40
C GLY A 114 -21.56 10.44 -16.90
N VAL A 115 -22.06 9.26 -16.53
CA VAL A 115 -21.99 8.78 -15.14
C VAL A 115 -20.58 8.27 -14.84
N ILE A 116 -19.93 8.88 -13.84
CA ILE A 116 -18.62 8.47 -13.36
C ILE A 116 -18.81 7.78 -12.01
N VAL A 117 -18.33 6.54 -11.89
CA VAL A 117 -18.25 5.83 -10.61
C VAL A 117 -16.83 5.95 -10.07
N THR A 118 -16.69 6.44 -8.84
CA THR A 118 -15.36 6.63 -8.22
C THR A 118 -14.90 5.38 -7.48
N PRO A 119 -13.57 5.20 -7.27
CA PRO A 119 -13.04 4.12 -6.44
C PRO A 119 -13.66 4.08 -5.03
N GLU A 120 -13.87 5.24 -4.41
CA GLU A 120 -14.45 5.36 -3.07
C GLU A 120 -15.89 4.84 -3.03
N GLN A 121 -16.69 5.10 -4.07
CA GLN A 121 -18.04 4.55 -4.15
C GLN A 121 -18.03 3.01 -4.23
N ILE A 122 -17.04 2.43 -4.92
CA ILE A 122 -16.86 0.98 -5.00
C ILE A 122 -16.41 0.43 -3.65
N GLU A 123 -15.44 1.08 -3.00
CA GLU A 123 -14.96 0.74 -1.66
C GLU A 123 -16.11 0.69 -0.65
N GLU A 124 -16.93 1.74 -0.58
CA GLU A 124 -18.08 1.82 0.33
C GLU A 124 -19.16 0.77 0.03
N ALA A 125 -19.47 0.52 -1.24
CA ALA A 125 -20.45 -0.48 -1.64
C ALA A 125 -20.00 -1.91 -1.31
N VAL A 126 -18.71 -2.20 -1.49
CA VAL A 126 -18.10 -3.48 -1.13
C VAL A 126 -18.03 -3.61 0.39
N GLU A 127 -17.65 -2.56 1.12
CA GLU A 127 -17.61 -2.56 2.58
C GLU A 127 -19.00 -2.83 3.16
N ALA A 128 -20.04 -2.19 2.62
CA ALA A 128 -21.42 -2.41 3.03
C ALA A 128 -21.86 -3.88 2.82
N ALA A 129 -21.49 -4.48 1.69
CA ALA A 129 -21.77 -5.90 1.40
C ALA A 129 -21.00 -6.83 2.36
N ILE A 130 -19.71 -6.55 2.63
CA ILE A 130 -18.91 -7.31 3.59
C ILE A 130 -19.50 -7.21 4.99
N ASN A 131 -19.87 -6.01 5.45
CA ASN A 131 -20.47 -5.82 6.77
C ASN A 131 -21.78 -6.59 6.94
N ARG A 132 -22.59 -6.69 5.88
CA ARG A 132 -23.83 -7.49 5.88
C ARG A 132 -23.58 -9.00 6.05
N HIS A 133 -22.48 -9.51 5.50
CA HIS A 133 -22.13 -10.94 5.54
C HIS A 133 -20.99 -11.27 6.51
N ARG A 134 -20.49 -10.30 7.29
CA ARG A 134 -19.30 -10.43 8.13
C ARG A 134 -19.29 -11.67 9.03
N PRO A 135 -20.38 -12.04 9.73
CA PRO A 135 -20.40 -13.25 10.55
C PRO A 135 -20.18 -14.53 9.73
N GLN A 136 -20.82 -14.64 8.56
CA GLN A 136 -20.68 -15.81 7.69
C GLN A 136 -19.30 -15.83 7.00
N LEU A 137 -18.80 -14.66 6.57
CA LEU A 137 -17.45 -14.53 5.99
C LEU A 137 -16.37 -14.99 6.97
N LEU A 138 -16.44 -14.61 8.24
CA LEU A 138 -15.44 -14.99 9.24
C LEU A 138 -15.46 -16.50 9.54
N VAL A 139 -16.62 -17.14 9.46
CA VAL A 139 -16.78 -18.59 9.71
C VAL A 139 -16.42 -19.43 8.49
N GLU A 140 -16.97 -19.10 7.32
CA GLU A 140 -16.74 -19.87 6.10
C GLU A 140 -15.40 -19.54 5.43
N ARG A 141 -14.81 -18.40 5.78
CA ARG A 141 -13.61 -17.83 5.16
C ARG A 141 -13.71 -17.85 3.63
N TYR A 142 -12.78 -18.49 2.95
CA TYR A 142 -12.74 -18.54 1.49
C TYR A 142 -13.69 -19.56 0.85
N HIS A 143 -14.45 -20.32 1.65
CA HIS A 143 -15.57 -21.14 1.16
C HIS A 143 -16.85 -20.34 0.95
N PHE A 144 -16.89 -19.08 1.43
CA PHE A 144 -18.00 -18.19 1.20
C PHE A 144 -18.16 -17.88 -0.29
N ASN A 145 -19.40 -17.79 -0.75
CA ASN A 145 -19.68 -17.43 -2.14
C ASN A 145 -19.45 -15.92 -2.37
N MET A 146 -18.23 -15.55 -2.76
CA MET A 146 -17.85 -14.17 -3.09
C MET A 146 -18.70 -13.54 -4.19
N GLY A 147 -19.44 -14.35 -4.98
CA GLY A 147 -20.43 -13.90 -5.94
C GLY A 147 -21.54 -13.04 -5.34
N LEU A 148 -21.89 -13.27 -4.06
CA LEU A 148 -22.88 -12.47 -3.32
C LEU A 148 -22.39 -11.03 -3.16
N LEU A 149 -21.13 -10.84 -2.72
CA LEU A 149 -20.54 -9.51 -2.51
C LEU A 149 -20.50 -8.71 -3.81
N MET A 150 -20.02 -9.33 -4.89
CA MET A 150 -20.00 -8.71 -6.21
C MET A 150 -21.40 -8.39 -6.74
N GLY A 151 -22.39 -9.27 -6.47
CA GLY A 151 -23.78 -9.08 -6.87
C GLY A 151 -24.43 -7.89 -6.15
N GLU A 152 -24.22 -7.79 -4.83
CA GLU A 152 -24.74 -6.68 -4.03
C GLU A 152 -24.07 -5.35 -4.38
N ALA A 153 -22.74 -5.33 -4.53
CA ALA A 153 -22.02 -4.13 -4.97
C ALA A 153 -22.49 -3.66 -6.36
N ARG A 154 -22.73 -4.59 -7.30
CA ARG A 154 -23.27 -4.28 -8.63
C ARG A 154 -24.71 -3.77 -8.59
N ALA A 155 -25.52 -4.23 -7.63
CA ALA A 155 -26.88 -3.74 -7.45
C ALA A 155 -26.90 -2.27 -7.01
N VAL A 156 -25.91 -1.84 -6.23
CA VAL A 156 -25.72 -0.43 -5.84
C VAL A 156 -25.11 0.39 -6.98
N LEU A 157 -24.10 -0.15 -7.66
CA LEU A 157 -23.30 0.55 -8.66
C LEU A 157 -23.55 0.01 -10.07
N LYS A 158 -24.72 0.32 -10.63
CA LYS A 158 -25.19 -0.18 -11.93
C LYS A 158 -24.17 0.00 -13.08
N TRP A 159 -23.42 1.10 -13.08
CA TRP A 159 -22.52 1.50 -14.17
C TRP A 159 -21.03 1.24 -13.89
N ALA A 160 -20.70 0.64 -12.75
CA ALA A 160 -19.31 0.37 -12.39
C ALA A 160 -18.71 -0.76 -13.25
N ASP A 161 -17.39 -0.68 -13.47
CA ASP A 161 -16.64 -1.77 -14.08
C ASP A 161 -16.63 -2.99 -13.14
N GLY A 162 -17.12 -4.12 -13.63
CA GLY A 162 -17.15 -5.38 -12.87
C GLY A 162 -15.77 -5.87 -12.46
N LYS A 163 -14.71 -5.54 -13.21
CA LYS A 163 -13.33 -5.88 -12.82
C LYS A 163 -12.88 -5.06 -11.62
N MET A 164 -13.24 -3.78 -11.56
CA MET A 164 -12.94 -2.90 -10.42
C MET A 164 -13.66 -3.37 -9.15
N ILE A 165 -14.95 -3.70 -9.24
CA ILE A 165 -15.69 -4.31 -8.12
C ILE A 165 -15.01 -5.59 -7.64
N LYS A 166 -14.65 -6.48 -8.57
CA LYS A 166 -14.00 -7.75 -8.23
C LYS A 166 -12.68 -7.53 -7.48
N ASN A 167 -11.83 -6.63 -7.98
CA ASN A 167 -10.54 -6.35 -7.36
C ASN A 167 -10.72 -5.79 -5.94
N GLU A 168 -11.71 -4.90 -5.74
CA GLU A 168 -12.00 -4.32 -4.42
C GLU A 168 -12.54 -5.38 -3.44
N VAL A 169 -13.46 -6.24 -3.90
CA VAL A 169 -13.94 -7.40 -3.11
C VAL A 169 -12.79 -8.30 -2.71
N ASP A 170 -11.95 -8.70 -3.67
CA ASP A 170 -10.82 -9.58 -3.41
C ASP A 170 -9.86 -8.96 -2.36
N MET A 171 -9.65 -7.64 -2.41
CA MET A 171 -8.77 -6.91 -1.49
C MET A 171 -9.35 -6.77 -0.08
N GLN A 172 -10.58 -6.28 0.07
CA GLN A 172 -11.20 -6.12 1.39
C GLN A 172 -11.45 -7.48 2.08
N VAL A 173 -11.78 -8.52 1.30
CA VAL A 173 -11.88 -9.89 1.84
C VAL A 173 -10.52 -10.38 2.31
N LEU A 174 -9.43 -10.12 1.57
CA LEU A 174 -8.09 -10.44 2.02
C LEU A 174 -7.72 -9.70 3.31
N HIS A 175 -8.06 -8.41 3.43
CA HIS A 175 -7.83 -7.64 4.66
C HIS A 175 -8.62 -8.18 5.85
N LEU A 176 -9.86 -8.62 5.63
CA LEU A 176 -10.71 -9.19 6.67
C LEU A 176 -10.26 -10.58 7.11
N LEU A 177 -10.00 -11.47 6.15
CA LEU A 177 -9.76 -12.89 6.42
C LEU A 177 -8.28 -13.24 6.61
N GLY A 178 -7.36 -12.39 6.16
CA GLY A 178 -5.94 -12.72 6.04
C GLY A 178 -5.67 -13.73 4.92
N PRO A 179 -4.44 -14.25 4.79
CA PRO A 179 -4.06 -15.14 3.71
C PRO A 179 -4.92 -16.43 3.70
N LYS A 180 -5.09 -16.99 2.50
CA LYS A 180 -5.67 -18.33 2.30
C LYS A 180 -4.78 -19.37 2.95
N MET A 181 -5.36 -20.20 3.81
CA MET A 181 -4.67 -21.31 4.47
C MET A 181 -4.96 -22.62 3.76
N GLU A 182 -4.23 -23.70 4.08
CA GLU A 182 -4.45 -25.02 3.46
C GLU A 182 -5.89 -25.53 3.66
N ALA A 183 -6.47 -25.31 4.84
CA ALA A 183 -7.86 -25.66 5.13
C ALA A 183 -8.88 -24.94 4.22
N ASP A 184 -8.53 -23.77 3.66
CA ASP A 184 -9.37 -23.04 2.72
C ASP A 184 -9.32 -23.63 1.29
N LEU A 185 -8.33 -24.47 1.02
CA LEU A 185 -8.13 -25.14 -0.28
C LEU A 185 -8.82 -26.52 -0.32
N GLU A 186 -9.23 -27.04 0.84
CA GLU A 186 -10.03 -28.25 0.94
C GLU A 186 -11.41 -28.02 0.33
N LYS A 187 -11.89 -28.96 -0.49
CA LYS A 187 -13.21 -28.80 -1.11
C LYS A 187 -14.29 -29.03 -0.05
N LYS A 188 -15.19 -28.06 0.15
CA LYS A 188 -16.51 -28.27 0.79
C LYS A 188 -17.11 -29.58 0.26
N PHE A 189 -17.46 -30.53 1.13
CA PHE A 189 -18.24 -31.71 0.72
C PHE A 189 -19.54 -31.21 0.07
N LYS A 190 -19.65 -31.34 -1.25
CA LYS A 190 -20.86 -31.02 -2.01
C LYS A 190 -21.54 -32.31 -2.45
N VAL A 191 -22.82 -32.44 -2.09
CA VAL A 191 -23.75 -33.35 -2.77
C VAL A 191 -23.74 -33.01 -4.27
N ALA A 192 -23.61 -34.06 -5.09
CA ALA A 192 -23.17 -33.97 -6.47
C ALA A 192 -24.16 -33.27 -7.42
N LYS A 193 -23.63 -32.43 -8.32
CA LYS A 193 -24.01 -32.47 -9.74
C LYS A 193 -22.92 -31.90 -10.67
N ALA A 194 -22.53 -32.77 -11.61
CA ALA A 194 -21.87 -32.63 -12.92
C ALA A 194 -20.78 -31.55 -13.19
N ARG A 195 -19.59 -32.06 -13.53
CA ARG A 195 -18.37 -31.40 -14.06
C ARG A 195 -18.55 -30.83 -15.48
N LEU A 196 -17.75 -29.81 -15.81
CA LEU A 196 -16.97 -29.68 -17.06
C LEU A 196 -15.64 -28.96 -16.76
N GLU A 197 -14.60 -29.31 -17.51
CA GLU A 197 -13.16 -29.25 -17.17
C GLU A 197 -12.47 -27.90 -17.48
N GLU A 198 -11.43 -27.58 -16.71
CA GLU A 198 -10.44 -26.50 -16.95
C GLU A 198 -9.12 -27.11 -17.46
N THR A 199 -8.50 -26.46 -18.44
CA THR A 199 -7.11 -26.73 -18.87
C THR A 199 -6.20 -25.54 -18.57
N ASP A 200 -5.10 -25.85 -17.91
CA ASP A 200 -3.98 -25.03 -17.47
C ASP A 200 -3.06 -24.61 -18.64
N ARG A 201 -2.43 -23.41 -18.58
CA ARG A 201 -1.13 -23.08 -19.21
C ARG A 201 -0.61 -21.67 -18.86
N ARG A 202 0.64 -21.66 -18.36
CA ARG A 202 1.55 -20.52 -18.15
C ARG A 202 2.20 -20.04 -19.46
N THR A 203 2.53 -18.74 -19.59
CA THR A 203 3.85 -18.18 -20.05
C THR A 203 3.91 -16.64 -19.99
N ALA A 204 5.13 -16.11 -20.15
CA ALA A 204 5.67 -14.83 -19.68
C ALA A 204 5.66 -13.63 -20.67
N LYS A 205 5.95 -12.44 -20.10
CA LYS A 205 6.51 -11.15 -20.60
C LYS A 205 6.59 -10.82 -22.10
N ASP A 206 6.24 -9.56 -22.43
CA ASP A 206 7.18 -8.58 -23.01
C ASP A 206 6.70 -7.12 -22.79
N VAL A 207 7.67 -6.22 -22.58
CA VAL A 207 7.51 -4.76 -22.41
C VAL A 207 8.26 -4.07 -23.55
N MET A 208 7.66 -3.06 -24.16
CA MET A 208 8.37 -2.09 -25.01
C MET A 208 8.10 -0.66 -24.52
N GLU A 209 9.20 0.08 -24.35
CA GLU A 209 9.31 1.51 -24.09
C GLU A 209 9.18 2.36 -25.37
N ASN A 210 8.80 3.62 -25.17
CA ASN A 210 9.22 4.88 -25.83
C ASN A 210 8.04 5.88 -25.65
N GLY A 211 8.16 7.15 -25.26
CA GLY A 211 9.27 8.06 -24.99
C GLY A 211 8.77 9.51 -25.26
N GLU A 212 9.11 10.47 -24.37
CA GLU A 212 9.10 11.95 -24.54
C GLU A 212 7.72 12.67 -24.60
N THR A 213 7.45 13.86 -24.03
CA THR A 213 8.23 15.02 -23.52
C THR A 213 7.34 15.95 -22.66
N ALA A 214 7.99 16.91 -21.98
CA ALA A 214 7.55 18.29 -21.68
C ALA A 214 7.21 18.65 -20.22
N ASP A 215 7.92 19.68 -19.77
CA ASP A 215 7.98 20.26 -18.43
C ASP A 215 6.67 20.98 -18.09
N GLN A 216 5.76 20.25 -17.45
CA GLN A 216 4.66 20.80 -16.66
C GLN A 216 4.77 20.19 -15.28
N THR A 217 4.68 21.00 -14.23
CA THR A 217 4.72 20.49 -12.85
C THR A 217 3.54 19.53 -12.65
N LEU A 218 3.84 18.23 -12.72
CA LEU A 218 2.87 17.14 -12.55
C LEU A 218 2.18 17.25 -11.19
N SER A 219 0.93 16.79 -11.10
CA SER A 219 0.23 16.72 -9.82
C SER A 219 0.99 15.83 -8.83
N LEU A 220 0.85 16.08 -7.52
CA LEU A 220 1.54 15.29 -6.48
C LEU A 220 1.32 13.77 -6.65
N ILE A 221 0.11 13.37 -7.04
CA ILE A 221 -0.22 11.96 -7.27
C ILE A 221 0.56 11.39 -8.46
N GLU A 222 0.70 12.14 -9.54
CA GLU A 222 1.47 11.72 -10.72
C GLU A 222 2.97 11.63 -10.43
N GLN A 223 3.51 12.57 -9.65
CA GLN A 223 4.90 12.51 -9.20
C GLN A 223 5.17 11.30 -8.28
N LEU A 224 4.18 10.88 -7.49
CA LEU A 224 4.29 9.76 -6.56
C LEU A 224 3.92 8.40 -7.17
N ARG A 225 3.56 8.32 -8.46
CA ARG A 225 3.40 7.02 -9.13
C ARG A 225 4.75 6.29 -9.20
N GLY A 226 4.76 5.00 -8.89
CA GLY A 226 5.98 4.20 -8.77
C GLY A 226 6.88 4.20 -10.02
N GLU A 227 6.29 4.37 -11.21
CA GLU A 227 7.01 4.51 -12.48
C GLU A 227 7.83 5.81 -12.56
N ALA A 228 7.34 6.91 -11.97
CA ALA A 228 8.04 8.19 -11.93
C ALA A 228 9.20 8.19 -10.92
N LEU A 229 9.08 7.46 -9.82
CA LEU A 229 10.09 7.38 -8.75
C LEU A 229 11.09 6.22 -8.92
N LYS A 230 10.94 5.38 -9.96
CA LYS A 230 11.74 4.15 -10.17
C LYS A 230 11.77 3.21 -8.95
N PHE A 231 10.69 3.19 -8.16
CA PHE A 231 10.57 2.24 -7.06
C PHE A 231 10.17 0.85 -7.57
N HIS A 232 10.53 -0.18 -6.80
CA HIS A 232 10.18 -1.55 -7.10
C HIS A 232 8.66 -1.80 -7.01
N LYS A 233 8.18 -2.77 -7.78
CA LYS A 233 6.81 -3.29 -7.61
C LYS A 233 6.73 -4.18 -6.36
N PRO A 234 5.58 -4.24 -5.65
CA PRO A 234 5.41 -5.15 -4.52
C PRO A 234 5.79 -6.60 -4.88
N GLY A 235 6.59 -7.24 -4.01
CA GLY A 235 7.14 -8.58 -4.24
C GLY A 235 8.43 -8.62 -5.08
N GLU A 236 8.88 -7.49 -5.64
CA GLU A 236 10.12 -7.41 -6.43
C GLU A 236 11.28 -6.77 -5.66
N ASN A 237 11.29 -6.89 -4.33
CA ASN A 237 12.28 -6.28 -3.43
C ASN A 237 13.73 -6.63 -3.85
N TYR A 238 13.93 -7.86 -4.32
CA TYR A 238 15.22 -8.40 -4.77
C TYR A 238 15.88 -7.67 -5.95
N LYS A 239 15.16 -6.76 -6.62
CA LYS A 239 15.71 -5.93 -7.70
C LYS A 239 16.34 -4.63 -7.20
N THR A 240 16.19 -4.32 -5.91
CA THR A 240 16.61 -3.03 -5.35
C THR A 240 18.09 -3.05 -4.91
N PRO A 241 18.78 -1.91 -4.97
CA PRO A 241 20.21 -1.85 -4.69
C PRO A 241 20.52 -2.18 -3.23
N GLY A 242 21.49 -3.07 -3.02
CA GLY A 242 21.92 -3.52 -1.68
C GLY A 242 21.01 -4.57 -1.04
N TYR A 243 19.93 -5.00 -1.71
CA TYR A 243 19.07 -6.05 -1.21
C TYR A 243 19.78 -7.41 -1.27
N VAL A 244 19.74 -8.16 -0.18
CA VAL A 244 20.41 -9.46 -0.06
C VAL A 244 19.40 -10.57 -0.34
N VAL A 245 19.70 -11.43 -1.31
CA VAL A 245 18.90 -12.61 -1.60
C VAL A 245 19.46 -13.81 -0.83
N THR A 246 18.80 -14.15 0.28
CA THR A 246 19.06 -15.36 1.06
C THR A 246 18.37 -16.58 0.44
N PRO A 247 18.72 -17.82 0.85
CA PRO A 247 18.01 -19.02 0.40
C PRO A 247 16.49 -19.00 0.68
N HIS A 248 16.05 -18.22 1.67
CA HIS A 248 14.64 -18.10 2.06
C HIS A 248 13.91 -16.95 1.38
N THR A 249 14.63 -16.00 0.75
CA THR A 249 14.07 -14.73 0.26
C THR A 249 12.91 -14.92 -0.71
N MET A 250 13.01 -15.83 -1.67
CA MET A 250 11.93 -16.04 -2.66
C MET A 250 10.68 -16.65 -2.02
N ASN A 251 10.85 -17.52 -1.02
CA ASN A 251 9.72 -18.09 -0.28
C ASN A 251 9.05 -17.02 0.62
N LEU A 252 9.86 -16.19 1.28
CA LEU A 252 9.36 -15.06 2.09
C LEU A 252 8.59 -14.04 1.24
N LEU A 253 9.06 -13.74 0.02
CA LEU A 253 8.36 -12.87 -0.91
C LEU A 253 7.04 -13.49 -1.41
N LYS A 254 7.02 -14.81 -1.62
CA LYS A 254 5.78 -15.52 -1.96
C LYS A 254 4.74 -15.40 -0.84
N GLN A 255 5.14 -15.68 0.42
CA GLN A 255 4.28 -15.52 1.59
C GLN A 255 3.80 -14.06 1.76
N HIS A 256 4.70 -13.10 1.56
CA HIS A 256 4.36 -11.68 1.57
C HIS A 256 3.29 -11.34 0.53
N LEU A 257 3.39 -11.86 -0.70
CA LEU A 257 2.38 -11.64 -1.73
C LEU A 257 1.04 -12.31 -1.39
N GLU A 258 1.06 -13.48 -0.74
CA GLU A 258 -0.16 -14.13 -0.26
C GLU A 258 -0.88 -13.32 0.84
N ILE A 259 -0.10 -12.67 1.71
CA ILE A 259 -0.62 -11.82 2.79
C ILE A 259 -1.13 -10.47 2.26
N THR A 260 -0.46 -9.91 1.25
CA THR A 260 -0.69 -8.54 0.80
C THR A 260 -1.48 -8.42 -0.50
N GLY A 261 -1.66 -9.51 -1.24
CA GLY A 261 -2.29 -9.48 -2.56
C GLY A 261 -1.50 -8.66 -3.59
N GLY A 262 -0.20 -8.39 -3.33
CA GLY A 262 0.62 -7.51 -4.16
C GLY A 262 0.30 -6.01 -3.99
N GLN A 263 -0.39 -5.62 -2.92
CA GLN A 263 -0.72 -4.24 -2.62
C GLN A 263 0.48 -3.44 -2.09
N VAL A 264 0.60 -2.16 -2.46
CA VAL A 264 1.57 -1.23 -1.85
C VAL A 264 1.21 -0.97 -0.39
N ARG A 265 2.21 -1.05 0.49
CA ARG A 265 2.09 -0.83 1.93
C ARG A 265 3.22 0.09 2.41
N THR A 266 2.87 1.22 3.00
CA THR A 266 3.79 2.20 3.61
C THR A 266 3.42 2.45 5.08
N ARG A 267 4.25 3.19 5.82
CA ARG A 267 3.88 3.67 7.15
C ARG A 267 4.46 5.04 7.46
N PHE A 268 3.71 5.82 8.22
CA PHE A 268 4.18 7.03 8.87
C PHE A 268 4.33 6.75 10.38
N PRO A 269 5.56 6.70 10.93
CA PRO A 269 5.78 6.33 12.31
C PRO A 269 6.21 7.49 13.23
N PRO A 270 5.31 8.40 13.64
CA PRO A 270 5.66 9.49 14.54
C PRO A 270 5.77 9.02 16.00
N GLU A 271 6.58 9.72 16.80
CA GLU A 271 6.52 9.60 18.26
C GLU A 271 5.17 10.17 18.76
N PRO A 272 4.45 9.49 19.68
CA PRO A 272 3.13 9.93 20.16
C PRO A 272 3.17 11.27 20.91
N ASN A 273 4.33 11.58 21.52
CA ASN A 273 4.58 12.84 22.21
C ASN A 273 5.25 13.89 21.31
N GLY A 274 5.39 13.63 20.01
CA GLY A 274 6.04 14.51 19.06
C GLY A 274 5.23 15.75 18.73
N ILE A 275 5.91 16.82 18.30
CA ILE A 275 5.27 18.01 17.71
C ILE A 275 5.52 17.96 16.21
N LEU A 276 4.46 17.73 15.43
CA LEU A 276 4.56 17.75 13.98
C LEU A 276 4.87 19.17 13.46
N HIS A 277 5.72 19.22 12.44
CA HIS A 277 6.21 20.45 11.84
C HIS A 277 6.27 20.32 10.33
N ILE A 278 6.60 21.38 9.60
CA ILE A 278 6.58 21.37 8.14
C ILE A 278 7.38 20.23 7.49
N GLY A 279 8.54 19.85 8.07
CA GLY A 279 9.26 18.65 7.64
C GLY A 279 8.44 17.34 7.71
N HIS A 280 7.56 17.20 8.70
CA HIS A 280 6.64 16.07 8.79
C HIS A 280 5.53 16.11 7.74
N ALA A 281 5.14 17.27 7.20
CA ALA A 281 4.22 17.30 6.06
C ALA A 281 4.80 16.62 4.83
N LYS A 282 6.12 16.72 4.60
CA LYS A 282 6.80 15.94 3.54
C LYS A 282 6.71 14.44 3.84
N ALA A 283 6.96 14.03 5.07
CA ALA A 283 6.87 12.62 5.48
C ALA A 283 5.45 12.04 5.31
N ILE A 284 4.42 12.81 5.69
CA ILE A 284 3.01 12.44 5.53
C ILE A 284 2.67 12.33 4.05
N ASN A 285 2.95 13.37 3.25
CA ASN A 285 2.67 13.37 1.81
C ASN A 285 3.40 12.23 1.09
N PHE A 286 4.64 11.93 1.46
CA PHE A 286 5.38 10.86 0.81
C PHE A 286 4.83 9.48 1.17
N ASN A 287 4.59 9.19 2.46
CA ASN A 287 4.10 7.86 2.86
C ASN A 287 2.64 7.62 2.48
N PHE A 288 1.73 8.55 2.82
CA PHE A 288 0.32 8.40 2.51
C PHE A 288 0.04 8.68 1.03
N GLY A 289 0.68 9.69 0.44
CA GLY A 289 0.51 10.01 -0.97
C GLY A 289 1.05 8.91 -1.88
N TYR A 290 2.18 8.28 -1.54
CA TYR A 290 2.69 7.14 -2.32
C TYR A 290 1.75 5.93 -2.26
N ALA A 291 1.20 5.61 -1.08
CA ALA A 291 0.17 4.59 -0.97
C ALA A 291 -1.05 4.94 -1.82
N LYS A 292 -1.61 6.15 -1.67
CA LYS A 292 -2.78 6.61 -2.42
C LYS A 292 -2.57 6.60 -3.94
N ALA A 293 -1.40 7.04 -4.40
CA ALA A 293 -1.06 7.10 -5.83
C ALA A 293 -0.88 5.72 -6.47
N ASN A 294 -0.66 4.67 -5.69
CA ASN A 294 -0.37 3.32 -6.16
C ASN A 294 -1.35 2.26 -5.60
N ASN A 295 -2.59 2.66 -5.31
CA ASN A 295 -3.67 1.78 -4.82
C ASN A 295 -3.26 0.97 -3.57
N GLY A 296 -2.46 1.58 -2.71
CA GLY A 296 -1.92 1.01 -1.50
C GLY A 296 -2.56 1.53 -0.23
N ILE A 297 -2.03 1.05 0.90
CA ILE A 297 -2.42 1.44 2.25
C ILE A 297 -1.23 2.03 3.02
N CYS A 298 -1.52 2.94 3.94
CA CYS A 298 -0.53 3.52 4.84
C CYS A 298 -0.95 3.30 6.30
N PHE A 299 -0.04 2.75 7.09
CA PHE A 299 -0.19 2.62 8.54
C PHE A 299 0.22 3.92 9.23
N LEU A 300 -0.60 4.40 10.18
CA LEU A 300 -0.15 5.38 11.17
C LEU A 300 0.35 4.61 12.39
N ARG A 301 1.65 4.38 12.47
CA ARG A 301 2.25 3.53 13.50
C ARG A 301 2.95 4.37 14.57
N PHE A 302 2.33 4.59 15.71
CA PHE A 302 2.95 5.35 16.77
C PHE A 302 4.22 4.66 17.32
N ASP A 303 5.31 5.40 17.37
CA ASP A 303 6.56 4.96 17.99
C ASP A 303 6.52 5.21 19.49
N ASP A 304 5.90 4.28 20.21
CA ASP A 304 5.86 4.24 21.65
C ASP A 304 6.92 3.30 22.26
N THR A 305 8.01 3.03 21.56
CA THR A 305 9.11 2.19 22.10
C THR A 305 9.77 2.75 23.36
N ASN A 306 9.52 4.03 23.66
CA ASN A 306 10.02 4.70 24.84
C ASN A 306 8.90 4.92 25.86
N PRO A 307 8.97 4.33 27.06
CA PRO A 307 7.99 4.56 28.11
C PRO A 307 8.17 5.99 28.66
N GLU A 308 7.42 6.93 28.11
CA GLU A 308 7.31 8.29 28.59
C GLU A 308 5.88 8.58 29.07
N LYS A 309 5.73 9.59 29.93
CA LYS A 309 4.41 10.11 30.27
C LYS A 309 3.78 10.70 29.00
N GLU A 310 2.77 10.02 28.48
CA GLU A 310 2.05 10.47 27.30
C GLU A 310 1.14 11.64 27.65
N GLU A 311 1.16 12.70 26.84
CA GLU A 311 0.15 13.74 26.88
C GLU A 311 -0.80 13.54 25.70
N ALA A 312 -2.04 13.11 25.98
CA ALA A 312 -3.07 12.80 24.97
C ALA A 312 -3.31 13.92 23.92
N LYS A 313 -2.95 15.16 24.26
CA LYS A 313 -3.01 16.31 23.36
C LYS A 313 -2.10 16.16 22.12
N PHE A 314 -0.91 15.58 22.27
CA PHE A 314 0.02 15.40 21.15
C PHE A 314 -0.41 14.26 20.24
N PHE A 315 -0.86 13.16 20.83
CA PHE A 315 -1.46 12.03 20.11
C PHE A 315 -2.64 12.50 19.23
N THR A 316 -3.59 13.20 19.83
CA THR A 316 -4.77 13.71 19.10
C THR A 316 -4.36 14.69 18.01
N ALA A 317 -3.42 15.60 18.30
CA ALA A 317 -2.91 16.55 17.32
C ALA A 317 -2.24 15.87 16.11
N ILE A 318 -1.54 14.75 16.31
CA ILE A 318 -0.94 13.97 15.21
C ILE A 318 -2.03 13.42 14.29
N CYS A 319 -3.06 12.78 14.85
CA CYS A 319 -4.20 12.27 14.09
C CYS A 319 -4.91 13.40 13.33
N ASP A 320 -5.16 14.52 14.01
CA ASP A 320 -5.79 15.70 13.42
C ASP A 320 -4.99 16.27 12.25
N MET A 321 -3.65 16.29 12.33
CA MET A 321 -2.81 16.80 11.25
C MET A 321 -2.76 15.88 10.04
N VAL A 322 -2.78 14.56 10.26
CA VAL A 322 -2.88 13.58 9.17
C VAL A 322 -4.21 13.76 8.44
N ALA A 323 -5.32 13.84 9.19
CA ALA A 323 -6.65 14.10 8.64
C ALA A 323 -6.76 15.46 7.95
N TRP A 324 -6.20 16.52 8.56
CA TRP A 324 -6.22 17.88 8.02
C TRP A 324 -5.51 17.97 6.67
N LEU A 325 -4.42 17.23 6.46
CA LEU A 325 -3.73 17.16 5.17
C LEU A 325 -4.45 16.29 4.13
N GLY A 326 -5.63 15.73 4.46
CA GLY A 326 -6.48 14.98 3.53
C GLY A 326 -6.15 13.49 3.42
N TYR A 327 -5.49 12.92 4.43
CA TYR A 327 -5.12 11.51 4.47
C TYR A 327 -5.82 10.77 5.61
N THR A 328 -6.19 9.51 5.36
CA THR A 328 -6.78 8.62 6.35
C THR A 328 -5.88 7.40 6.51
N PRO A 329 -5.45 7.05 7.74
CA PRO A 329 -4.73 5.81 7.97
C PRO A 329 -5.62 4.60 7.74
N TYR A 330 -5.10 3.60 7.02
CA TYR A 330 -5.76 2.30 6.88
C TYR A 330 -5.95 1.64 8.26
N LYS A 331 -4.90 1.73 9.09
CA LYS A 331 -4.93 1.28 10.47
C LYS A 331 -3.99 2.14 11.31
N VAL A 332 -4.43 2.45 12.52
CA VAL A 332 -3.58 3.01 13.57
C VAL A 332 -3.00 1.85 14.38
N THR A 333 -1.67 1.75 14.44
CA THR A 333 -0.95 0.71 15.19
C THR A 333 0.07 1.36 16.13
N TYR A 334 0.61 0.56 17.04
CA TYR A 334 1.62 0.99 17.99
C TYR A 334 2.79 0.02 17.95
N ALA A 335 4.02 0.51 18.11
CA ALA A 335 5.17 -0.36 18.25
C ALA A 335 5.01 -1.33 19.45
N SER A 336 4.36 -0.87 20.52
CA SER A 336 4.03 -1.68 21.69
C SER A 336 3.07 -2.83 21.44
N ASP A 337 2.27 -2.79 20.37
CA ASP A 337 1.43 -3.93 19.95
C ASP A 337 2.30 -5.15 19.59
N TYR A 338 3.59 -4.93 19.30
CA TYR A 338 4.52 -5.95 18.82
C TYR A 338 5.60 -6.36 19.84
N PHE A 339 5.57 -5.86 21.09
CA PHE A 339 6.62 -6.15 22.08
C PHE A 339 6.83 -7.65 22.35
N ASP A 340 5.76 -8.45 22.38
CA ASP A 340 5.89 -9.89 22.58
C ASP A 340 6.68 -10.55 21.42
N GLN A 341 6.37 -10.20 20.16
CA GLN A 341 7.06 -10.72 18.98
C GLN A 341 8.50 -10.20 18.86
N LEU A 342 8.71 -8.91 19.16
CA LEU A 342 10.04 -8.29 19.20
C LEU A 342 10.92 -8.95 20.27
N TYR A 343 10.37 -9.34 21.41
CA TYR A 343 11.11 -10.07 22.45
C TYR A 343 11.48 -11.48 21.96
N ALA A 344 10.53 -12.19 21.35
CA ALA A 344 10.78 -13.54 20.81
C ALA A 344 11.90 -13.53 19.76
N TRP A 345 11.92 -12.53 18.86
CA TRP A 345 13.00 -12.37 17.89
C TRP A 345 14.32 -11.96 18.52
N ALA A 346 14.32 -11.21 19.61
CA ALA A 346 15.55 -10.88 20.34
C ALA A 346 16.18 -12.13 20.96
N VAL A 347 15.36 -13.01 21.53
CA VAL A 347 15.79 -14.33 22.04
C VAL A 347 16.36 -15.19 20.91
N GLU A 348 15.71 -15.18 19.74
CA GLU A 348 16.19 -15.93 18.58
C GLU A 348 17.55 -15.41 18.06
N LEU A 349 17.77 -14.09 18.04
CA LEU A 349 19.09 -13.53 17.73
C LEU A 349 20.17 -14.02 18.69
N ILE A 350 19.87 -14.10 20.00
CA ILE A 350 20.81 -14.64 20.98
C ILE A 350 21.12 -16.10 20.63
N ARG A 351 20.09 -16.92 20.35
CA ARG A 351 20.26 -18.33 19.99
C ARG A 351 21.11 -18.55 18.74
N ARG A 352 20.99 -17.65 17.77
CA ARG A 352 21.81 -17.65 16.55
C ARG A 352 23.24 -17.11 16.76
N GLY A 353 23.59 -16.70 17.98
CA GLY A 353 24.89 -16.09 18.29
C GLY A 353 25.06 -14.68 17.73
N LEU A 354 23.97 -14.02 17.36
CA LEU A 354 23.93 -12.70 16.71
C LEU A 354 23.53 -11.57 17.66
N ALA A 355 23.29 -11.87 18.93
CA ALA A 355 23.09 -10.87 19.98
C ALA A 355 23.66 -11.37 21.32
N TYR A 356 24.05 -10.44 22.18
CA TYR A 356 24.59 -10.74 23.50
C TYR A 356 24.21 -9.66 24.52
N VAL A 357 24.18 -10.03 25.80
CA VAL A 357 23.97 -9.07 26.90
C VAL A 357 25.29 -8.39 27.23
N CYS A 358 25.27 -7.07 27.46
CA CYS A 358 26.44 -6.24 27.69
C CYS A 358 26.26 -5.39 28.95
N HIS A 359 27.33 -5.21 29.74
CA HIS A 359 27.35 -4.37 30.94
C HIS A 359 28.19 -3.10 30.78
N GLN A 360 28.61 -2.77 29.55
CA GLN A 360 29.23 -1.47 29.28
C GLN A 360 28.20 -0.37 29.51
N ARG A 361 28.62 0.70 30.19
CA ARG A 361 27.79 1.88 30.43
C ARG A 361 27.73 2.76 29.19
N GLY A 362 26.69 3.60 29.10
CA GLY A 362 26.48 4.48 27.95
C GLY A 362 27.64 5.45 27.65
N GLU A 363 28.44 5.81 28.66
CA GLU A 363 29.64 6.65 28.49
C GLU A 363 30.76 5.91 27.76
N GLU A 364 30.92 4.62 28.01
CA GLU A 364 31.92 3.75 27.37
C GLU A 364 31.53 3.39 25.93
N LEU A 365 30.27 3.64 25.56
CA LEU A 365 29.73 3.42 24.22
C LEU A 365 29.79 4.67 23.34
N LYS A 366 30.27 5.82 23.85
CA LYS A 366 30.38 7.07 23.08
C LYS A 366 31.74 7.18 22.39
N GLY A 367 31.73 7.47 21.08
CA GLY A 367 32.92 7.76 20.28
C GLY A 367 33.06 6.86 19.05
N HIS A 368 33.98 7.22 18.14
CA HIS A 368 34.28 6.43 16.94
C HIS A 368 35.26 5.26 17.20
N ASN A 369 35.99 5.31 18.33
CA ASN A 369 36.94 4.26 18.76
C ASN A 369 36.43 3.54 20.01
N THR A 370 35.19 3.05 20.02
CA THR A 370 34.68 2.24 21.13
C THR A 370 35.46 0.93 21.20
N LEU A 371 36.04 0.61 22.36
CA LEU A 371 36.67 -0.68 22.60
C LEU A 371 35.63 -1.81 22.42
N PRO A 372 36.03 -2.98 21.88
CA PRO A 372 35.14 -4.13 21.80
C PRO A 372 34.56 -4.45 23.17
N SER A 373 33.27 -4.76 23.23
CA SER A 373 32.67 -5.15 24.51
C SER A 373 33.38 -6.39 25.07
N PRO A 374 33.84 -6.38 26.33
CA PRO A 374 34.40 -7.57 26.99
C PRO A 374 33.44 -8.76 27.01
N TRP A 375 32.17 -8.49 26.75
CA TRP A 375 31.08 -9.45 26.85
C TRP A 375 30.55 -9.93 25.49
N ARG A 376 31.15 -9.48 24.38
CA ARG A 376 30.74 -9.80 23.01
C ARG A 376 30.77 -11.30 22.69
N ASP A 377 31.69 -12.02 23.32
CA ASP A 377 31.95 -13.44 23.08
C ASP A 377 31.53 -14.33 24.26
N ARG A 378 30.69 -13.81 25.17
CA ARG A 378 30.12 -14.63 26.25
C ARG A 378 29.27 -15.78 25.67
N PRO A 379 29.17 -16.93 26.36
CA PRO A 379 28.32 -18.03 25.93
C PRO A 379 26.87 -17.60 25.69
N MET A 380 26.23 -18.22 24.69
CA MET A 380 24.81 -17.99 24.36
C MET A 380 23.90 -18.21 25.58
N GLU A 381 24.11 -19.30 26.31
CA GLU A 381 23.30 -19.67 27.49
C GLU A 381 23.34 -18.59 28.58
N GLU A 382 24.51 -17.97 28.77
CA GLU A 382 24.68 -16.86 29.70
C GLU A 382 23.88 -15.62 29.24
N SER A 383 23.93 -15.29 27.95
CA SER A 383 23.13 -14.19 27.39
C SER A 383 21.62 -14.43 27.52
N LEU A 384 21.15 -15.66 27.31
CA LEU A 384 19.74 -16.02 27.50
C LEU A 384 19.29 -15.85 28.96
N LEU A 385 20.10 -16.37 29.90
CA LEU A 385 19.82 -16.24 31.33
C LEU A 385 19.74 -14.77 31.75
N LEU A 386 20.70 -13.97 31.30
CA LEU A 386 20.79 -12.55 31.69
C LEU A 386 19.73 -11.70 31.01
N PHE A 387 19.35 -12.00 29.77
CA PHE A 387 18.29 -11.25 29.10
C PHE A 387 16.92 -11.51 29.75
N GLU A 388 16.64 -12.74 30.16
CA GLU A 388 15.44 -13.06 30.96
C GLU A 388 15.51 -12.42 32.36
N ALA A 389 16.70 -12.31 32.96
CA ALA A 389 16.89 -11.56 34.21
C ALA A 389 16.65 -10.05 34.03
N MET A 390 17.06 -9.46 32.91
CA MET A 390 16.72 -8.07 32.55
C MET A 390 15.21 -7.89 32.44
N ARG A 391 14.51 -8.80 31.74
CA ARG A 391 13.04 -8.80 31.63
C ARG A 391 12.34 -8.90 32.99
N LYS A 392 12.90 -9.65 33.93
CA LYS A 392 12.42 -9.80 35.31
C LYS A 392 12.82 -8.65 36.24
N GLY A 393 13.41 -7.57 35.70
CA GLY A 393 13.76 -6.38 36.48
C GLY A 393 14.89 -6.60 37.48
N LYS A 394 15.83 -7.51 37.20
CA LYS A 394 16.98 -7.78 38.09
C LYS A 394 18.18 -6.83 37.92
N PHE A 395 18.10 -5.87 36.99
CA PHE A 395 19.17 -4.93 36.66
C PHE A 395 18.67 -3.50 36.70
N SER A 396 19.45 -2.58 37.23
CA SER A 396 19.13 -1.15 37.21
C SER A 396 19.18 -0.57 35.78
N GLU A 397 18.57 0.60 35.57
CA GLU A 397 18.68 1.29 34.27
C GLU A 397 20.14 1.55 33.89
N GLY A 398 20.54 1.11 32.70
CA GLY A 398 21.91 1.27 32.18
C GLY A 398 22.93 0.25 32.68
N GLU A 399 22.56 -0.67 33.59
CA GLU A 399 23.44 -1.73 34.09
C GLU A 399 23.59 -2.90 33.11
N ALA A 400 22.58 -3.13 32.28
CA ALA A 400 22.58 -4.17 31.26
C ALA A 400 21.86 -3.70 29.98
N THR A 401 22.39 -4.11 28.83
CA THR A 401 21.80 -3.87 27.50
C THR A 401 21.88 -5.14 26.67
N LEU A 402 20.93 -5.35 25.76
CA LEU A 402 21.08 -6.35 24.70
C LEU A 402 21.67 -5.66 23.48
N ARG A 403 22.74 -6.21 22.88
CA ARG A 403 23.39 -5.65 21.71
C ARG A 403 23.39 -6.66 20.56
N MET A 404 23.18 -6.17 19.35
CA MET A 404 23.34 -6.93 18.12
C MET A 404 24.83 -7.12 17.84
N LYS A 405 25.28 -8.31 17.43
CA LYS A 405 26.69 -8.64 17.22
C LYS A 405 27.09 -8.35 15.77
N LEU A 406 27.37 -7.08 15.47
CA LEU A 406 27.56 -6.54 14.12
C LEU A 406 28.50 -5.33 14.14
N VAL A 407 29.25 -5.11 13.06
CA VAL A 407 29.90 -3.82 12.79
C VAL A 407 29.13 -3.13 11.65
N MET A 408 28.59 -1.95 11.92
CA MET A 408 27.86 -1.14 10.93
C MET A 408 28.81 -0.54 9.89
N GLU A 409 28.28 -0.08 8.76
CA GLU A 409 29.08 0.52 7.67
C GLU A 409 29.85 1.78 8.10
N ASP A 410 29.32 2.53 9.07
CA ASP A 410 29.98 3.71 9.64
C ASP A 410 31.02 3.36 10.73
N GLY A 411 31.31 2.07 10.90
CA GLY A 411 32.24 1.54 11.91
C GLY A 411 31.64 1.39 13.30
N LYS A 412 30.37 1.79 13.53
CA LYS A 412 29.72 1.63 14.83
C LYS A 412 29.57 0.15 15.16
N MET A 413 30.17 -0.26 16.28
CA MET A 413 30.11 -1.63 16.75
C MET A 413 28.90 -1.88 17.64
N ASP A 414 28.27 -3.02 17.40
CA ASP A 414 27.25 -3.66 18.20
C ASP A 414 26.13 -2.72 18.66
N PRO A 415 25.24 -2.29 17.75
CA PRO A 415 24.12 -1.41 18.11
C PRO A 415 23.22 -2.06 19.18
N VAL A 416 22.73 -1.25 20.12
CA VAL A 416 21.86 -1.69 21.20
C VAL A 416 20.48 -2.05 20.65
N ALA A 417 19.99 -3.26 20.95
CA ALA A 417 18.64 -3.72 20.65
C ALA A 417 17.67 -3.46 21.81
N TYR A 418 18.06 -3.70 23.07
CA TYR A 418 17.21 -3.48 24.25
C TYR A 418 17.92 -2.73 25.37
N ARG A 419 17.14 -1.93 26.11
CA ARG A 419 17.56 -1.19 27.31
C ARG A 419 16.57 -1.42 28.45
N VAL A 420 17.06 -1.38 29.69
CA VAL A 420 16.21 -1.41 30.89
C VAL A 420 15.62 -0.02 31.14
N LYS A 421 14.31 0.06 31.38
CA LYS A 421 13.59 1.25 31.85
C LYS A 421 12.47 0.84 32.80
N TYR A 422 12.34 1.55 33.92
CA TYR A 422 11.31 1.27 34.94
C TYR A 422 10.15 2.27 34.92
N THR A 423 10.21 3.33 34.11
CA THR A 423 9.04 4.17 33.86
C THR A 423 7.91 3.30 33.31
N PRO A 424 6.69 3.34 33.91
CA PRO A 424 5.54 2.61 33.38
C PRO A 424 5.21 3.04 31.95
N HIS A 425 4.87 2.08 31.09
CA HIS A 425 4.46 2.37 29.72
C HIS A 425 2.98 2.75 29.66
N HIS A 426 2.63 3.80 28.91
CA HIS A 426 1.26 4.32 28.84
C HIS A 426 0.21 3.29 28.40
N ARG A 427 0.55 2.38 27.47
CA ARG A 427 -0.31 1.24 27.05
C ARG A 427 -0.12 -0.07 27.82
N THR A 428 1.12 -0.55 27.94
CA THR A 428 1.42 -1.88 28.49
C THR A 428 1.68 -1.88 30.00
N GLY A 429 1.59 -0.71 30.66
CA GLY A 429 1.80 -0.55 32.09
C GLY A 429 3.16 -1.04 32.52
N ASP A 430 3.19 -1.86 33.57
CA ASP A 430 4.40 -2.46 34.14
C ASP A 430 4.65 -3.88 33.63
N LYS A 431 4.00 -4.30 32.53
CA LYS A 431 4.24 -5.63 31.91
C LYS A 431 5.71 -5.79 31.49
N TRP A 432 6.36 -4.69 31.12
CA TRP A 432 7.73 -4.67 30.62
C TRP A 432 8.59 -3.66 31.38
N CYS A 433 9.82 -4.07 31.72
CA CYS A 433 10.88 -3.16 32.19
C CYS A 433 12.10 -3.15 31.25
N ILE A 434 11.99 -3.82 30.10
CA ILE A 434 12.96 -3.76 29.01
C ILE A 434 12.26 -3.32 27.75
N TYR A 435 12.90 -2.42 26.99
CA TYR A 435 12.30 -1.82 25.82
C TYR A 435 13.24 -1.87 24.63
N PRO A 436 12.73 -2.26 23.44
CA PRO A 436 13.55 -2.29 22.23
C PRO A 436 13.89 -0.87 21.79
N THR A 437 15.01 -0.72 21.08
CA THR A 437 15.44 0.57 20.50
C THR A 437 14.74 0.84 19.17
N TYR A 438 14.78 2.10 18.74
CA TYR A 438 14.20 2.56 17.47
C TYR A 438 14.64 1.70 16.28
N ASP A 439 15.95 1.50 16.12
CA ASP A 439 16.52 0.79 14.97
C ASP A 439 16.10 -0.68 14.92
N TYR A 440 16.04 -1.34 16.08
CA TYR A 440 15.57 -2.71 16.20
C TYR A 440 14.07 -2.81 15.89
N THR A 441 13.29 -1.88 16.46
CA THR A 441 11.83 -1.94 16.44
C THR A 441 11.27 -1.66 15.05
N HIS A 442 11.58 -0.51 14.45
CA HIS A 442 10.92 -0.12 13.20
C HIS A 442 11.29 -1.03 12.04
N CYS A 443 12.50 -1.58 12.03
CA CYS A 443 12.90 -2.59 11.06
C CYS A 443 12.01 -3.84 11.13
N LEU A 444 11.81 -4.36 12.34
CA LEU A 444 11.07 -5.60 12.54
C LEU A 444 9.55 -5.38 12.51
N CYS A 445 9.04 -4.24 12.97
CA CYS A 445 7.64 -3.85 12.77
C CYS A 445 7.31 -3.71 11.28
N ASP A 446 8.23 -3.22 10.45
CA ASP A 446 8.00 -3.16 9.01
C ASP A 446 7.90 -4.56 8.39
N SER A 447 8.67 -5.51 8.89
CA SER A 447 8.54 -6.93 8.52
C SER A 447 7.17 -7.49 8.91
N ILE A 448 6.75 -7.27 10.17
CA ILE A 448 5.46 -7.73 10.72
C ILE A 448 4.27 -7.16 9.94
N GLU A 449 4.29 -5.86 9.65
CA GLU A 449 3.21 -5.19 8.93
C GLU A 449 3.29 -5.40 7.40
N HIS A 450 4.28 -6.16 6.93
CA HIS A 450 4.55 -6.41 5.52
C HIS A 450 4.68 -5.11 4.70
N ILE A 451 5.42 -4.16 5.22
CA ILE A 451 5.70 -2.88 4.54
C ILE A 451 6.50 -3.16 3.27
N THR A 452 6.01 -2.65 2.14
CA THR A 452 6.70 -2.74 0.86
C THR A 452 7.75 -1.64 0.70
N HIS A 453 7.39 -0.42 1.09
CA HIS A 453 8.17 0.78 0.89
C HIS A 453 8.36 1.48 2.24
N SER A 454 9.50 1.24 2.88
CA SER A 454 9.89 1.85 4.15
C SER A 454 10.58 3.18 3.86
N LEU A 455 9.80 4.27 3.81
CA LEU A 455 10.29 5.59 3.42
C LEU A 455 10.74 6.39 4.66
N CYS A 456 11.99 6.82 4.70
CA CYS A 456 12.57 7.55 5.84
C CYS A 456 13.50 8.69 5.41
N THR A 457 13.98 9.50 6.35
CA THR A 457 14.89 10.61 6.06
C THR A 457 16.35 10.13 5.94
N LYS A 458 17.17 10.87 5.19
CA LYS A 458 18.59 10.54 4.95
C LYS A 458 19.48 10.36 6.20
N GLU A 459 19.10 10.79 7.41
CA GLU A 459 19.90 10.45 8.62
C GLU A 459 19.98 8.95 8.88
N PHE A 460 19.01 8.19 8.36
CA PHE A 460 18.94 6.75 8.57
C PHE A 460 19.64 5.97 7.46
N GLN A 461 20.25 6.64 6.47
CA GLN A 461 20.90 5.98 5.34
C GLN A 461 22.04 5.04 5.77
N ALA A 462 22.88 5.48 6.72
CA ALA A 462 23.96 4.64 7.26
C ALA A 462 23.44 3.42 8.05
N ARG A 463 22.13 3.39 8.36
CA ARG A 463 21.48 2.29 9.08
C ARG A 463 20.81 1.28 8.14
N ARG A 464 20.79 1.52 6.82
CA ARG A 464 20.15 0.61 5.86
C ARG A 464 20.80 -0.77 5.82
N SER A 465 22.12 -0.83 5.90
CA SER A 465 22.84 -2.09 6.04
C SER A 465 22.44 -2.85 7.31
N SER A 466 22.30 -2.17 8.44
CA SER A 466 21.82 -2.78 9.68
C SER A 466 20.34 -3.20 9.60
N TYR A 467 19.53 -2.48 8.83
CA TYR A 467 18.13 -2.81 8.56
C TYR A 467 18.02 -4.15 7.82
N PHE A 468 18.72 -4.28 6.68
CA PHE A 468 18.73 -5.54 5.93
C PHE A 468 19.37 -6.67 6.74
N TRP A 469 20.47 -6.40 7.45
CA TRP A 469 21.12 -7.39 8.31
C TRP A 469 20.14 -7.99 9.32
N LEU A 470 19.31 -7.16 9.97
CA LEU A 470 18.42 -7.61 11.04
C LEU A 470 17.32 -8.54 10.51
N CYS A 471 16.67 -8.20 9.40
CA CYS A 471 15.66 -9.08 8.79
C CYS A 471 16.27 -10.40 8.30
N ASN A 472 17.44 -10.33 7.65
CA ASN A 472 18.14 -11.51 7.13
C ASN A 472 18.67 -12.41 8.25
N ALA A 473 19.14 -11.83 9.36
CA ALA A 473 19.61 -12.56 10.53
C ALA A 473 18.53 -13.44 11.17
N LEU A 474 17.27 -13.06 11.00
CA LEU A 474 16.08 -13.75 11.53
C LEU A 474 15.33 -14.57 10.48
N ASP A 475 15.76 -14.52 9.21
CA ASP A 475 15.05 -15.11 8.06
C ASP A 475 13.58 -14.69 7.97
N VAL A 476 13.31 -13.41 8.24
CA VAL A 476 11.97 -12.82 8.11
C VAL A 476 11.84 -12.01 6.83
N TYR A 477 10.61 -11.68 6.43
CA TYR A 477 10.37 -10.80 5.28
C TYR A 477 11.17 -9.49 5.45
N CYS A 478 11.89 -9.07 4.41
CA CYS A 478 12.75 -7.89 4.45
C CYS A 478 12.15 -6.77 3.56
N PRO A 479 11.56 -5.72 4.16
CA PRO A 479 11.10 -4.54 3.45
C PRO A 479 12.24 -3.80 2.74
N VAL A 480 11.92 -3.01 1.71
CA VAL A 480 12.91 -2.11 1.11
C VAL A 480 12.85 -0.74 1.78
N GLN A 481 14.00 -0.31 2.31
CA GLN A 481 14.17 1.03 2.85
C GLN A 481 14.61 2.01 1.75
N TRP A 482 13.95 3.16 1.68
CA TRP A 482 14.31 4.27 0.82
C TRP A 482 14.44 5.55 1.63
N GLU A 483 15.48 6.32 1.34
CA GLU A 483 15.76 7.59 2.01
C GLU A 483 15.44 8.79 1.12
N TYR A 484 14.71 9.77 1.68
CA TYR A 484 14.49 11.07 1.05
C TYR A 484 15.15 12.21 1.84
N GLY A 485 15.42 13.32 1.15
CA GLY A 485 16.03 14.50 1.76
C GLY A 485 15.14 15.15 2.82
N ARG A 486 15.73 15.57 3.93
CA ARG A 486 15.02 16.37 4.94
C ARG A 486 14.53 17.68 4.33
N LEU A 487 13.37 18.13 4.80
CA LEU A 487 12.83 19.45 4.51
C LEU A 487 12.96 20.33 5.77
N ASN A 488 13.85 21.31 5.70
CA ASN A 488 14.01 22.35 6.72
C ASN A 488 13.83 23.72 6.07
N LEU A 489 13.14 24.63 6.75
CA LEU A 489 12.97 26.01 6.30
C LEU A 489 13.90 26.93 7.08
N HIS A 490 14.42 27.96 6.40
CA HIS A 490 15.09 29.07 7.08
C HIS A 490 14.12 29.77 8.05
N TYR A 491 14.67 30.36 9.11
CA TYR A 491 13.91 31.04 10.17
C TYR A 491 12.92 30.16 10.94
N ALA A 492 12.99 28.84 10.81
CA ALA A 492 12.15 27.90 11.55
C ALA A 492 12.94 27.17 12.64
N VAL A 493 12.38 27.12 13.85
CA VAL A 493 12.85 26.27 14.96
C VAL A 493 11.83 25.18 15.20
N VAL A 494 12.21 23.92 14.95
CA VAL A 494 11.27 22.78 14.92
C VAL A 494 11.52 21.72 16.01
N SER A 495 12.58 21.86 16.80
CA SER A 495 12.86 20.95 17.91
C SER A 495 11.86 21.14 19.05
N LYS A 496 11.18 20.07 19.48
CA LYS A 496 10.23 20.08 20.62
C LYS A 496 10.80 20.78 21.85
N ARG A 497 12.03 20.44 22.26
CA ARG A 497 12.70 21.05 23.42
C ARG A 497 12.85 22.56 23.27
N LYS A 498 13.22 23.04 22.09
CA LYS A 498 13.38 24.48 21.82
C LYS A 498 12.03 25.19 21.77
N ILE A 499 11.01 24.58 21.16
CA ILE A 499 9.66 25.15 21.11
C ILE A 499 9.09 25.29 22.53
N LEU A 500 9.18 24.24 23.36
CA LEU A 500 8.72 24.31 24.75
C LEU A 500 9.46 25.37 25.56
N GLN A 501 10.75 25.59 25.29
CA GLN A 501 11.50 26.68 25.89
C GLN A 501 10.98 28.06 25.47
N LEU A 502 10.64 28.26 24.19
CA LEU A 502 10.07 29.52 23.70
C LEU A 502 8.68 29.81 24.31
N VAL A 503 7.88 28.77 24.54
CA VAL A 503 6.59 28.88 25.25
C VAL A 503 6.84 29.26 26.71
N ALA A 504 7.75 28.57 27.39
CA ALA A 504 8.06 28.80 28.80
C ALA A 504 8.62 30.22 29.06
N THR A 505 9.37 30.80 28.13
CA THR A 505 9.88 32.17 28.23
C THR A 505 8.86 33.23 27.81
N GLY A 506 7.65 32.84 27.38
CA GLY A 506 6.61 33.76 26.92
C GLY A 506 6.89 34.42 25.56
N ALA A 507 7.95 33.99 24.84
CA ALA A 507 8.27 34.53 23.51
C ALA A 507 7.18 34.17 22.49
N VAL A 508 6.54 33.01 22.66
CA VAL A 508 5.36 32.54 21.92
C VAL A 508 4.25 32.14 22.87
N ARG A 509 2.99 32.31 22.44
CA ARG A 509 1.82 32.08 23.30
C ARG A 509 1.65 30.60 23.66
N ASP A 510 1.85 29.73 22.68
CA ASP A 510 1.80 28.28 22.84
C ASP A 510 2.52 27.61 21.63
N TRP A 511 2.58 26.27 21.59
CA TRP A 511 3.22 25.50 20.51
C TRP A 511 2.47 25.59 19.16
N ASP A 512 1.27 26.17 19.14
CA ASP A 512 0.48 26.49 17.95
C ASP A 512 0.51 27.99 17.58
N ASP A 513 1.39 28.79 18.21
CA ASP A 513 1.54 30.22 17.88
C ASP A 513 1.85 30.38 16.38
N PRO A 514 1.09 31.19 15.61
CA PRO A 514 1.26 31.37 14.17
C PRO A 514 2.67 31.75 13.68
N ARG A 515 3.57 32.19 14.57
CA ARG A 515 4.97 32.47 14.24
C ARG A 515 5.85 31.21 14.18
N LEU A 516 5.39 30.10 14.75
CA LEU A 516 6.05 28.80 14.66
C LEU A 516 5.70 28.09 13.34
N PHE A 517 6.55 27.12 12.98
CA PHE A 517 6.38 26.27 11.79
C PHE A 517 5.99 24.83 12.15
N THR A 518 5.31 24.67 13.30
CA THR A 518 4.57 23.44 13.62
C THR A 518 3.36 23.33 12.68
N LEU A 519 2.89 22.13 12.35
CA LEU A 519 1.74 22.00 11.44
C LEU A 519 0.49 22.65 12.05
N THR A 520 0.27 22.48 13.35
CA THR A 520 -0.84 23.12 14.06
C THR A 520 -0.73 24.64 14.05
N ALA A 521 0.48 25.21 14.17
CA ALA A 521 0.69 26.66 14.03
C ALA A 521 0.40 27.16 12.62
N LEU A 522 0.82 26.43 11.58
CA LEU A 522 0.55 26.80 10.20
C LEU A 522 -0.95 26.74 9.88
N ARG A 523 -1.65 25.71 10.39
CA ARG A 523 -3.12 25.63 10.33
C ARG A 523 -3.75 26.84 11.02
N ARG A 524 -3.33 27.15 12.26
CA ARG A 524 -3.85 28.29 13.04
C ARG A 524 -3.53 29.64 12.39
N ARG A 525 -2.40 29.76 11.69
CA ARG A 525 -2.02 30.94 10.90
C ARG A 525 -2.95 31.18 9.70
N GLY A 526 -3.67 30.15 9.26
CA GLY A 526 -4.62 30.24 8.14
C GLY A 526 -4.10 29.64 6.84
N PHE A 527 -3.03 28.84 6.86
CA PHE A 527 -2.65 28.08 5.67
C PHE A 527 -3.70 27.01 5.39
N PRO A 528 -4.18 26.87 4.14
CA PRO A 528 -5.02 25.75 3.75
C PRO A 528 -4.17 24.49 3.54
N PRO A 529 -4.71 23.27 3.78
CA PRO A 529 -3.95 22.04 3.65
C PRO A 529 -3.44 21.80 2.23
N GLU A 530 -4.20 22.22 1.21
CA GLU A 530 -3.83 22.12 -0.19
C GLU A 530 -2.55 22.91 -0.48
N ALA A 531 -2.34 24.06 0.16
CA ALA A 531 -1.12 24.83 -0.01
C ALA A 531 0.11 24.09 0.54
N ILE A 532 -0.04 23.38 1.67
CA ILE A 532 1.05 22.59 2.25
C ILE A 532 1.35 21.36 1.39
N ASN A 533 0.33 20.68 0.87
CA ASN A 533 0.50 19.52 -0.02
C ASN A 533 1.14 19.94 -1.35
N ASN A 534 0.66 21.03 -1.96
CA ASN A 534 1.24 21.59 -3.18
C ASN A 534 2.67 22.09 -2.98
N PHE A 535 2.98 22.63 -1.79
CA PHE A 535 4.36 22.93 -1.42
C PHE A 535 5.19 21.65 -1.44
N CYS A 536 4.78 20.59 -0.75
CA CYS A 536 5.51 19.32 -0.71
C CYS A 536 5.69 18.67 -2.09
N ALA A 537 4.75 18.86 -3.03
CA ALA A 537 4.86 18.39 -4.41
C ALA A 537 6.01 19.07 -5.20
N ARG A 538 6.42 20.27 -4.79
CA ARG A 538 7.45 21.05 -5.50
C ARG A 538 8.86 20.87 -4.92
N VAL A 539 9.02 20.25 -3.75
CA VAL A 539 10.30 20.21 -2.98
C VAL A 539 10.78 18.83 -2.59
#